data_AF-A0A7C7BWG7-F1
#
_entry.id   AF-A0A7C7BWG7-F1
#
_cell.length_a   1.000
_cell.length_b   1.000
_cell.length_c   1.000
_cell.angle_alpha   90.00
_cell.angle_beta   90.00
_cell.angle_gamma   90.00
#
_symmetry.space_group_name_H-M   'P 1'
#
loop_
_entity.id
_entity.type
_entity.pdbx_description
1 polymer ?
#
loop_
_entity_poly.entity_id
_entity_poly.type
_entity_poly.pdbx_seq_one_letter_code
_entity_poly.pdbx_strand_id
1 'polypeptide(L)'
;TDRNNVKRIMSSVRSRVLEGHTLASSMEAFPSAFPKLYVATVDAGEESGHLDAVLDRLADYTESRQEMHQKVSTAMYYPVVLIVMAIGIVSGLLGFVVPKVVKVFQDMDQELPPLTKAVLWLSDFIVNNGVYMLIVMAIIYFLIQRLLKIKKWQYRHHRPRVWVAVLIWTPCLFYGGGW
;
A
#
# COMPACT_ATOMS: atom_id res chain seq x y z
N THR A 1 -17.49 -7.37 9.72
CA THR A 1 -17.26 -7.51 11.17
C THR A 1 -17.22 -6.17 11.93
N ASP A 2 -17.00 -5.02 11.27
CA ASP A 2 -16.92 -3.71 11.96
C ASP A 2 -18.24 -3.05 12.40
N ARG A 3 -19.36 -3.23 11.68
CA ARG A 3 -20.61 -2.49 11.97
C ARG A 3 -21.10 -2.65 13.40
N ASN A 4 -20.97 -3.85 13.97
CA ASN A 4 -21.37 -4.13 15.35
C ASN A 4 -20.45 -3.43 16.36
N ASN A 5 -19.15 -3.34 16.07
CA ASN A 5 -18.19 -2.64 16.92
C ASN A 5 -18.41 -1.13 16.87
N VAL A 6 -18.62 -0.56 15.67
CA VAL A 6 -18.95 0.86 15.49
C VAL A 6 -20.24 1.22 16.22
N LYS A 7 -21.30 0.41 16.04
CA LYS A 7 -22.57 0.62 16.74
C LYS A 7 -22.40 0.62 18.26
N ARG A 8 -21.59 -0.30 18.80
CA ARG A 8 -21.29 -0.38 20.23
C ARG A 8 -20.53 0.86 20.72
N ILE A 9 -19.48 1.27 20.01
CA ILE A 9 -18.69 2.47 20.34
C ILE A 9 -19.61 3.70 20.34
N MET A 10 -20.42 3.88 19.29
CA MET A 10 -21.35 5.01 19.20
C MET A 10 -22.42 5.01 20.30
N SER A 11 -22.97 3.83 20.65
CA SER A 11 -23.91 3.74 21.76
C SER A 11 -23.28 4.10 23.10
N SER A 12 -22.03 3.71 23.32
CA SER A 12 -21.29 4.04 24.55
C SER A 12 -20.92 5.51 24.62
N VAL A 13 -20.47 6.12 23.51
CA VAL A 13 -20.23 7.57 23.43
C VAL A 13 -21.53 8.33 23.71
N ARG A 14 -22.64 7.93 23.10
CA ARG A 14 -23.96 8.53 23.36
C ARG A 14 -24.37 8.43 24.83
N SER A 15 -24.22 7.26 25.46
CA SER A 15 -24.56 7.08 26.88
C SER A 15 -23.79 8.06 27.77
N ARG A 16 -22.48 8.17 27.55
CA ARG A 16 -21.61 9.08 28.32
C ARG A 16 -21.99 10.55 28.15
N VAL A 17 -22.34 10.97 26.93
CA VAL A 17 -22.82 12.33 26.69
C VAL A 17 -24.16 12.58 27.41
N LEU A 18 -25.07 11.61 27.40
CA LEU A 18 -26.33 11.69 28.14
C LEU A 18 -26.13 11.69 29.67
N GLU A 19 -25.06 11.08 30.16
CA GLU A 19 -24.63 11.10 31.57
C GLU A 19 -23.98 12.44 31.97
N GLY A 20 -23.77 13.36 31.02
CA GLY A 20 -23.24 14.70 31.26
C GLY A 20 -21.74 14.87 30.97
N HIS A 21 -21.09 13.86 30.39
CA HIS A 21 -19.70 14.01 29.92
C HIS A 21 -19.64 14.83 28.61
N THR A 22 -18.53 15.54 28.41
CA THR A 22 -18.25 16.19 27.13
C THR A 22 -18.08 15.16 26.01
N LEU A 23 -18.29 15.56 24.76
CA LEU A 23 -18.07 14.69 23.62
C LEU A 23 -16.60 14.27 23.53
N ALA A 24 -15.67 15.19 23.77
CA ALA A 24 -14.23 14.91 23.79
C ALA A 24 -13.86 13.82 24.81
N SER A 25 -14.31 13.96 26.07
CA SER A 25 -14.03 12.96 27.11
C SER A 25 -14.70 11.61 26.82
N SER A 26 -15.87 11.62 26.19
CA SER A 26 -16.57 10.41 25.75
C SER A 26 -15.83 9.67 24.63
N MET A 27 -15.23 10.42 23.69
CA MET A 27 -14.40 9.87 22.61
C MET A 27 -13.04 9.35 23.13
N GLU A 28 -12.47 9.98 24.16
CA GLU A 28 -11.18 9.57 24.74
C GLU A 28 -11.18 8.12 25.27
N ALA A 29 -12.35 7.63 25.72
CA ALA A 29 -12.53 6.25 26.15
C ALA A 29 -12.26 5.20 25.04
N PHE A 30 -12.18 5.60 23.77
CA PHE A 30 -11.99 4.72 22.62
C PHE A 30 -10.80 5.16 21.74
N PRO A 31 -9.54 5.07 22.23
CA PRO A 31 -8.36 5.59 21.54
C PRO A 31 -8.02 4.87 20.22
N SER A 32 -8.56 3.66 20.02
CA SER A 32 -8.42 2.91 18.75
C SER A 32 -9.30 3.46 17.64
N ALA A 33 -10.45 4.05 17.97
CA ALA A 33 -11.38 4.67 17.03
C ALA A 33 -11.13 6.17 16.88
N PHE A 34 -10.77 6.84 17.98
CA PHE A 34 -10.54 8.29 18.03
C PHE A 34 -9.09 8.59 18.43
N PRO A 35 -8.22 8.93 17.47
CA PRO A 35 -6.87 9.38 17.78
C PRO A 35 -6.88 10.63 18.67
N LYS A 36 -5.87 10.78 19.52
CA LYS A 36 -5.74 11.94 20.44
C LYS A 36 -5.89 13.30 19.76
N LEU A 37 -5.45 13.42 18.50
CA LEU A 37 -5.61 14.65 17.71
C LEU A 37 -7.09 14.99 17.48
N TYR A 38 -7.93 14.00 17.19
CA TYR A 38 -9.36 14.22 16.94
C TYR A 38 -10.06 14.63 18.23
N VAL A 39 -9.74 13.95 19.34
CA VAL A 39 -10.25 14.29 20.67
C VAL A 39 -9.89 15.72 21.04
N ALA A 40 -8.62 16.12 20.92
CA ALA A 40 -8.18 17.49 21.23
C ALA A 40 -8.81 18.56 20.32
N THR A 41 -9.11 18.23 19.06
CA THR A 41 -9.78 19.16 18.13
C THR A 41 -11.25 19.33 18.52
N VAL A 42 -11.92 18.24 18.90
CA VAL A 42 -13.30 18.27 19.40
C VAL A 42 -13.38 19.02 20.73
N ASP A 43 -12.44 18.82 21.64
CA ASP A 43 -12.35 19.51 22.94
C ASP A 43 -12.26 21.03 22.76
N ALA A 44 -11.38 21.49 21.87
CA ALA A 44 -11.28 22.91 21.51
C ALA A 44 -12.55 23.43 20.81
N GLY A 45 -13.25 22.59 20.05
CA GLY A 45 -14.53 22.91 19.42
C GLY A 45 -15.68 23.05 20.41
N GLU A 46 -15.71 22.19 21.44
CA GLU A 46 -16.68 22.26 22.54
C GLU A 46 -16.44 23.49 23.41
N GLU A 47 -15.18 23.80 23.78
CA GLU A 47 -14.83 24.97 24.58
C GLU A 47 -15.13 26.28 23.85
N SER A 48 -14.89 26.33 22.53
CA SER A 48 -15.17 27.50 21.71
C SER A 48 -16.61 27.61 21.24
N GLY A 49 -17.46 26.60 21.46
CA GLY A 49 -18.85 26.58 20.99
C GLY A 49 -19.02 26.40 19.47
N HIS A 50 -17.97 25.99 18.75
CA HIS A 50 -17.95 25.79 17.30
C HIS A 50 -17.81 24.30 16.93
N LEU A 51 -18.51 23.44 17.68
CA LEU A 51 -18.44 21.99 17.52
C LEU A 51 -18.90 21.53 16.13
N ASP A 52 -19.92 22.19 15.58
CA ASP A 52 -20.47 21.94 14.25
C ASP A 52 -19.39 22.06 13.15
N ALA A 53 -18.70 23.20 13.10
CA ALA A 53 -17.67 23.48 12.10
C ALA A 53 -16.44 22.55 12.26
N VAL A 54 -16.12 22.16 13.50
CA VAL A 54 -15.01 21.23 13.78
C VAL A 54 -15.35 19.82 13.30
N LEU A 55 -16.55 19.32 13.60
CA LEU A 55 -16.99 17.99 13.15
C LEU A 55 -17.08 17.91 11.63
N ASP A 56 -17.55 18.97 10.98
CA ASP A 56 -17.62 19.06 9.51
C ASP A 56 -16.22 18.96 8.88
N ARG A 57 -15.25 19.74 9.38
CA ARG A 57 -13.85 19.65 8.95
C ARG A 57 -13.23 18.27 9.19
N LEU A 58 -13.57 17.61 10.30
CA LEU A 58 -13.08 16.26 10.58
C LEU A 58 -13.71 15.23 9.65
N ALA A 59 -14.97 15.42 9.25
CA ALA A 59 -15.65 14.58 8.26
C ALA A 59 -14.96 14.71 6.89
N ASP A 60 -14.79 15.94 6.39
CA ASP A 60 -14.10 16.23 5.12
C ASP A 60 -12.68 15.65 5.08
N TYR A 61 -11.93 15.83 6.18
CA TYR A 61 -10.59 15.28 6.31
C TYR A 61 -10.60 13.74 6.26
N THR A 62 -11.55 13.10 6.95
CA THR A 62 -11.66 11.65 6.99
C THR A 62 -12.08 11.07 5.64
N GLU A 63 -13.02 11.72 4.95
CA GLU A 63 -13.46 11.35 3.60
C GLU A 63 -12.33 11.48 2.59
N SER A 64 -11.67 12.64 2.52
CA SER A 64 -10.52 12.88 1.64
C SER A 64 -9.40 11.85 1.88
N ARG A 65 -9.16 11.50 3.15
CA ARG A 65 -8.17 10.50 3.53
C ARG A 65 -8.58 9.09 3.09
N GLN A 66 -9.85 8.74 3.19
CA GLN A 66 -10.39 7.46 2.74
C GLN A 66 -10.32 7.33 1.23
N GLU A 67 -10.69 8.38 0.48
CA GLU A 67 -10.59 8.42 -0.97
C GLU A 67 -9.15 8.20 -1.44
N MET A 68 -8.18 8.92 -0.86
CA MET A 68 -6.76 8.74 -1.22
C MET A 68 -6.31 7.31 -0.98
N HIS A 69 -6.69 6.72 0.16
CA HIS A 69 -6.35 5.33 0.46
C HIS A 69 -6.97 4.36 -0.54
N GLN A 70 -8.23 4.58 -0.93
CA GLN A 70 -8.93 3.75 -1.89
C GLN A 70 -8.34 3.89 -3.30
N LYS A 71 -7.99 5.10 -3.73
CA LYS A 71 -7.29 5.38 -5.00
C LYS A 71 -5.97 4.63 -5.06
N VAL A 72 -5.14 4.73 -4.01
CA VAL A 72 -3.85 4.03 -3.93
C VAL A 72 -4.03 2.50 -3.89
N SER A 73 -4.96 2.00 -3.08
CA SER A 73 -5.21 0.56 -2.96
C SER A 73 -5.69 -0.04 -4.29
N THR A 74 -6.54 0.69 -5.02
CA THR A 74 -7.07 0.22 -6.31
C THR A 74 -5.99 0.27 -7.39
N ALA A 75 -5.17 1.33 -7.42
CA ALA A 75 -4.07 1.46 -8.37
C ALA A 75 -3.00 0.35 -8.20
N MET A 76 -2.80 -0.16 -6.98
CA MET A 76 -1.86 -1.25 -6.70
C MET A 76 -2.37 -2.64 -7.11
N TYR A 77 -3.68 -2.82 -7.28
CA TYR A 77 -4.26 -4.13 -7.62
C TYR A 77 -3.80 -4.61 -9.00
N TYR A 78 -3.85 -3.71 -10.00
CA TYR A 78 -3.50 -4.04 -11.38
C TYR A 78 -2.04 -4.52 -11.55
N PRO A 79 -1.01 -3.81 -11.03
CA PRO A 79 0.38 -4.27 -11.07
C PRO A 79 0.60 -5.64 -10.44
N VAL A 80 -0.06 -5.92 -9.31
CA VAL A 80 0.09 -7.21 -8.60
C VAL A 80 -0.44 -8.36 -9.44
N VAL A 81 -1.65 -8.23 -10.01
CA VAL A 81 -2.24 -9.28 -10.85
C VAL A 81 -1.37 -9.56 -12.08
N LEU A 82 -0.87 -8.50 -12.73
CA LEU A 82 -0.03 -8.65 -13.92
C LEU A 82 1.30 -9.34 -13.63
N ILE A 83 1.97 -9.00 -12.51
CA ILE A 83 3.22 -9.65 -12.10
C ILE A 83 2.97 -11.13 -11.77
N VAL A 84 1.89 -11.46 -11.06
CA VAL A 84 1.53 -12.85 -10.74
C VAL A 84 1.31 -13.67 -12.01
N MET A 85 0.54 -13.14 -12.96
CA MET A 85 0.31 -13.82 -14.24
C MET A 85 1.61 -14.00 -15.03
N ALA A 86 2.44 -12.96 -15.13
CA ALA A 86 3.71 -13.02 -15.86
C ALA A 86 4.64 -14.09 -15.27
N ILE A 87 4.82 -14.11 -13.94
CA ILE A 87 5.63 -15.12 -13.26
C ILE A 87 5.02 -16.51 -13.47
N GLY A 88 3.71 -16.67 -13.32
CA GLY A 88 3.03 -17.96 -13.52
C GLY A 88 3.24 -18.53 -14.92
N ILE A 89 3.10 -17.70 -15.96
CA ILE A 89 3.32 -18.12 -17.36
C ILE A 89 4.78 -18.50 -17.59
N VAL A 90 5.73 -17.66 -17.16
CA VAL A 90 7.17 -17.92 -17.35
C VAL A 90 7.59 -19.20 -16.61
N SER A 91 7.16 -19.38 -15.36
CA SER A 91 7.43 -20.59 -14.59
C SER A 91 6.82 -21.84 -15.23
N GLY A 92 5.60 -21.76 -15.76
CA GLY A 92 4.97 -22.86 -16.50
C GLY A 92 5.72 -23.23 -17.78
N LEU A 93 6.16 -22.22 -18.55
CA LEU A 93 6.98 -22.41 -19.75
C LEU A 93 8.30 -23.12 -19.40
N LEU A 94 9.03 -22.61 -18.41
CA LEU A 94 10.31 -23.15 -17.99
C LEU A 94 10.18 -24.56 -17.38
N GLY A 95 9.14 -24.80 -16.56
CA GLY A 95 8.94 -26.09 -15.90
C GLY A 95 8.47 -27.22 -16.82
N PHE A 96 7.65 -26.93 -17.85
CA PHE A 96 7.08 -27.97 -18.71
C PHE A 96 7.65 -28.00 -20.13
N VAL A 97 8.04 -26.85 -20.71
CA VAL A 97 8.44 -26.77 -22.12
C VAL A 97 9.94 -26.98 -22.28
N VAL A 98 10.77 -26.29 -21.49
CA VAL A 98 12.24 -26.40 -21.55
C VAL A 98 12.75 -27.84 -21.35
N PRO A 99 12.31 -28.63 -20.35
CA PRO A 99 12.83 -29.99 -20.19
C PRO A 99 12.45 -30.92 -21.35
N LYS A 100 11.32 -30.69 -22.04
CA LYS A 100 10.96 -31.44 -23.25
C LYS A 100 11.95 -31.17 -24.37
N VAL A 101 12.31 -29.90 -24.57
CA VAL A 101 13.29 -29.49 -25.59
C VAL A 101 14.66 -30.09 -25.29
N VAL A 102 15.09 -30.07 -24.03
CA VAL A 102 16.39 -30.60 -23.61
C VAL A 102 16.49 -32.12 -23.78
N LYS A 103 15.40 -32.87 -23.50
CA LYS A 103 15.36 -34.32 -23.76
C LYS A 103 15.60 -34.66 -25.22
N VAL A 104 15.02 -33.90 -26.15
CA VAL A 104 15.24 -34.10 -27.59
C VAL A 104 16.72 -33.93 -27.98
N PHE A 105 17.43 -32.98 -27.38
CA PHE A 105 18.87 -32.80 -27.63
C PHE A 105 19.74 -33.92 -27.03
N GLN A 106 19.34 -34.47 -25.89
CA GLN A 106 20.02 -35.62 -25.28
C GLN A 106 19.86 -36.89 -26.12
N ASP A 107 18.69 -37.09 -26.74
CA ASP A 107 18.43 -38.23 -27.62
C ASP A 107 19.23 -38.18 -28.93
N MET A 108 19.80 -37.02 -29.30
CA MET A 108 20.61 -36.83 -30.51
C MET A 108 22.13 -36.99 -30.28
N ASP A 109 22.57 -37.46 -29.10
CA ASP A 109 23.97 -37.72 -28.74
C ASP A 109 24.92 -36.51 -28.92
N GLN A 110 24.36 -35.30 -28.87
CA GLN A 110 25.09 -34.04 -28.98
C GLN A 110 25.23 -33.41 -27.60
N GLU A 111 26.46 -33.08 -27.21
CA GLU A 111 26.72 -32.40 -25.94
C GLU A 111 26.02 -31.03 -25.93
N LEU A 112 25.17 -30.81 -24.91
CA LEU A 112 24.47 -29.54 -24.72
C LEU A 112 25.48 -28.38 -24.73
N PRO A 113 25.34 -27.40 -25.67
CA PRO A 113 26.16 -26.20 -25.68
C PRO A 113 26.18 -25.52 -24.31
N PRO A 114 27.31 -24.92 -23.89
CA PRO A 114 27.42 -24.29 -22.57
C PRO A 114 26.38 -23.18 -22.35
N LEU A 115 25.92 -22.53 -23.43
CA LEU A 115 24.84 -21.55 -23.39
C LEU A 115 23.49 -22.16 -22.96
N THR A 116 23.11 -23.34 -23.44
CA THR A 116 21.86 -24.01 -23.03
C THR A 116 21.94 -24.54 -21.60
N LYS A 117 23.13 -24.96 -21.12
CA LYS A 117 23.36 -25.31 -19.71
C LYS A 117 23.19 -24.10 -18.77
N ALA A 118 23.66 -22.92 -19.18
CA ALA A 118 23.46 -21.68 -18.41
C ALA A 118 21.96 -21.30 -18.33
N VAL A 119 21.21 -21.46 -19.42
CA VAL A 119 19.76 -21.24 -19.44
C VAL A 119 19.03 -22.27 -18.57
N LEU A 120 19.45 -23.53 -18.59
CA LEU A 120 18.92 -24.58 -17.70
C LEU A 120 19.17 -24.27 -16.24
N TRP A 121 20.38 -23.82 -15.88
CA TRP A 121 20.70 -23.42 -14.51
C TRP A 121 19.84 -22.23 -14.03
N LEU A 122 19.61 -21.24 -14.91
CA LEU A 122 18.71 -20.12 -14.62
C LEU A 122 17.24 -20.58 -14.50
N SER A 123 16.84 -21.55 -15.33
CA SER A 123 15.52 -22.16 -15.33
C SER A 123 15.27 -22.95 -14.05
N ASP A 124 16.22 -23.78 -13.62
CA ASP A 124 16.13 -24.52 -12.37
C ASP A 124 16.09 -23.58 -11.16
N PHE A 125 16.83 -22.47 -11.19
CA PHE A 125 16.70 -21.43 -10.17
C PHE A 125 15.28 -20.83 -10.14
N ILE A 126 14.65 -20.57 -11.29
CA ILE A 126 13.29 -20.01 -11.36
C ILE A 126 12.21 -21.03 -10.98
N VAL A 127 12.34 -22.29 -11.43
CA VAL A 127 11.37 -23.37 -11.21
C VAL A 127 11.46 -23.92 -9.79
N ASN A 128 12.67 -24.20 -9.29
CA ASN A 128 12.88 -24.73 -7.94
C ASN A 128 12.67 -23.65 -6.85
N ASN A 129 12.94 -22.37 -7.15
CA ASN A 129 12.69 -21.25 -6.23
C ASN A 129 11.38 -20.49 -6.51
N GLY A 130 10.42 -21.07 -7.23
CA GLY A 130 9.11 -20.44 -7.47
C GLY A 130 8.39 -20.04 -6.18
N VAL A 131 8.57 -20.82 -5.10
CA VAL A 131 8.09 -20.49 -3.74
C VAL A 131 8.81 -19.25 -3.19
N TYR A 132 10.12 -19.09 -3.41
CA TYR A 132 10.84 -17.89 -3.00
C TYR A 132 10.39 -16.65 -3.79
N MET A 133 10.05 -16.76 -5.08
CA MET A 133 9.48 -15.62 -5.82
C MET A 133 8.12 -15.21 -5.26
N LEU A 134 7.25 -16.15 -4.91
CA LEU A 134 5.99 -15.85 -4.22
C LEU A 134 6.24 -15.22 -2.85
N ILE A 135 7.22 -15.70 -2.09
CA ILE A 135 7.62 -15.12 -0.80
C ILE A 135 8.17 -13.70 -0.99
N VAL A 136 9.05 -13.46 -1.98
CA VAL A 136 9.59 -12.13 -2.28
C VAL A 136 8.48 -11.18 -2.71
N MET A 137 7.56 -11.61 -3.56
CA MET A 137 6.44 -10.80 -4.00
C MET A 137 5.47 -10.51 -2.84
N ALA A 138 5.24 -11.48 -1.94
CA ALA A 138 4.47 -11.28 -0.71
C ALA A 138 5.19 -10.33 0.27
N ILE A 139 6.51 -10.44 0.40
CA ILE A 139 7.34 -9.54 1.21
C ILE A 139 7.31 -8.14 0.63
N ILE A 140 7.48 -7.96 -0.69
CA ILE A 140 7.42 -6.67 -1.38
C ILE A 140 6.02 -6.07 -1.21
N TYR A 141 4.97 -6.84 -1.43
CA TYR A 141 3.59 -6.40 -1.18
C TYR A 141 3.41 -5.95 0.27
N PHE A 142 3.86 -6.74 1.23
CA PHE A 142 3.80 -6.41 2.65
C PHE A 142 4.65 -5.18 3.00
N LEU A 143 5.84 -5.02 2.42
CA LEU A 143 6.73 -3.87 2.58
C LEU A 143 6.11 -2.62 2.02
N ILE A 144 5.52 -2.66 0.82
CA ILE A 144 4.82 -1.52 0.22
C ILE A 144 3.63 -1.12 1.12
N GLN A 145 2.83 -2.10 1.55
CA GLN A 145 1.73 -1.85 2.48
C GLN A 145 2.23 -1.23 3.80
N ARG A 146 3.38 -1.70 4.32
CA ARG A 146 3.98 -1.18 5.55
C ARG A 146 4.58 0.20 5.35
N LEU A 147 5.25 0.49 4.24
CA LEU A 147 5.84 1.79 3.91
C LEU A 147 4.76 2.85 3.67
N LEU A 148 3.67 2.50 2.99
CA LEU A 148 2.51 3.38 2.84
C LEU A 148 1.84 3.66 4.21
N LYS A 149 1.80 2.67 5.11
CA LYS A 149 1.35 2.86 6.50
C LYS A 149 2.36 3.64 7.36
N ILE A 150 3.66 3.51 7.14
CA ILE A 150 4.70 4.27 7.88
C ILE A 150 4.71 5.74 7.46
N LYS A 151 4.40 6.08 6.20
CA LYS A 151 4.19 7.48 5.78
C LYS A 151 3.05 8.15 6.56
N LYS A 152 2.05 7.38 7.02
CA LYS A 152 0.98 7.81 7.94
C LYS A 152 1.50 8.22 9.33
N TRP A 153 2.71 7.80 9.73
CA TRP A 153 3.33 8.09 11.03
C TRP A 153 4.13 9.40 11.05
N GLN A 154 4.53 9.92 9.88
CA GLN A 154 5.37 11.11 9.80
C GLN A 154 4.63 12.46 9.86
N TYR A 155 3.30 12.49 10.00
CA TYR A 155 2.55 13.74 10.25
C TYR A 155 2.38 14.08 11.74
N ARG A 156 3.31 13.65 12.60
CA ARG A 156 3.36 14.09 14.01
C ARG A 156 4.54 15.01 14.32
N HIS A 157 5.48 15.21 13.41
CA HIS A 157 6.64 16.06 13.68
C HIS A 157 7.14 16.81 12.43
N HIS A 158 6.81 18.11 12.40
CA HIS A 158 7.53 19.24 11.80
C HIS A 158 7.75 19.37 10.27
N ARG A 159 7.01 20.35 9.72
CA ARG A 159 7.32 21.35 8.67
C ARG A 159 7.66 20.94 7.21
N PRO A 160 7.24 21.75 6.21
CA PRO A 160 7.30 21.41 4.79
C PRO A 160 8.66 21.76 4.16
N ARG A 161 9.33 20.76 3.55
CA ARG A 161 10.43 20.96 2.58
C ARG A 161 10.00 20.48 1.18
N VAL A 162 8.87 20.99 0.70
CA VAL A 162 8.38 20.70 -0.66
C VAL A 162 9.11 21.53 -1.74
N TRP A 163 10.00 22.45 -1.33
CA TRP A 163 10.78 23.31 -2.23
C TRP A 163 11.84 22.59 -3.10
N VAL A 164 12.13 21.31 -2.87
CA VAL A 164 13.16 20.58 -3.65
C VAL A 164 12.58 19.99 -4.96
N ALA A 165 11.26 19.81 -5.06
CA ALA A 165 10.65 19.21 -6.26
C ALA A 165 10.41 20.22 -7.40
N VAL A 166 10.36 21.53 -7.12
CA VAL A 166 10.08 22.56 -8.13
C VAL A 166 11.34 23.03 -8.86
N LEU A 167 12.52 22.88 -8.27
CA LEU A 167 13.77 23.42 -8.81
C LEU A 167 14.56 22.44 -9.72
N ILE A 168 14.20 21.15 -9.71
CA ILE A 168 14.89 20.11 -10.51
C ILE A 168 14.22 19.93 -11.90
N TRP A 169 13.02 20.46 -12.11
CA TRP A 169 12.24 20.26 -13.34
C TRP A 169 12.39 21.38 -14.40
N THR A 170 13.35 22.29 -14.23
CA THR A 170 13.61 23.41 -15.16
C THR A 170 14.90 23.30 -15.98
N PRO A 171 15.31 22.10 -16.45
CA PRO A 171 16.09 22.09 -17.69
C PRO A 171 15.74 20.90 -18.62
N CYS A 172 14.55 20.89 -19.21
CA CYS A 172 14.26 20.05 -20.40
C CYS A 172 13.63 20.81 -21.57
N LEU A 173 13.41 22.13 -21.45
CA LEU A 173 12.80 22.95 -22.50
C LEU A 173 13.79 23.57 -23.50
N PHE A 174 15.05 23.10 -23.53
CA PHE A 174 16.10 23.69 -24.37
C PHE A 174 16.93 22.66 -25.18
N TYR A 175 16.35 21.49 -25.50
CA TYR A 175 16.93 20.58 -26.49
C TYR A 175 15.86 20.19 -27.52
N GLY A 176 15.76 21.01 -28.57
CA GLY A 176 14.88 20.82 -29.72
C GLY A 176 15.33 21.73 -30.85
N GLY A 177 16.40 21.33 -31.53
CA GLY A 177 16.85 21.96 -32.77
C GLY A 177 16.12 21.39 -33.98
N GLY A 178 15.84 22.28 -34.93
CA GLY A 178 15.74 22.03 -36.37
C GLY A 178 14.55 21.21 -36.86
N TRP A 179 13.58 21.87 -37.50
CA TRP A 179 13.43 22.01 -38.96
C TRP A 179 12.68 23.31 -39.26
#